data_AF-L0M7J9-F1
#
_entry.id   AF-L0M7J9-F1
#
_cell.length_a   1.000
_cell.length_b   1.000
_cell.length_c   1.000
_cell.angle_alpha   90.00
_cell.angle_beta   90.00
_cell.angle_gamma   90.00
#
_symmetry.space_group_name_H-M   'P 1'
#
loop_
_entity.id
_entity.type
_entity.pdbx_description
1 polymer ?
#
loop_
_entity_poly.entity_id
_entity_poly.type
_entity_poly.pdbx_seq_one_letter_code
_entity_poly.pdbx_strand_id
1 'polypeptide(L)' 'MQRSELLATLKQYGFIETSEAIIFLSIIAEDKLRTEDKQFVHAKIVQCLAHHEDGSPYFAQLRRLKLGLEQAFNATAQD' A
#
# COMPACT_ATOMS: atom_id res chain seq x y z
N MET A 1 -10.01 5.61 1.46
CA MET A 1 -8.72 5.52 0.75
C MET A 1 -9.02 5.18 -0.70
N GLN A 2 -8.60 6.06 -1.60
CA GLN A 2 -8.86 5.95 -3.03
C GLN A 2 -7.69 5.27 -3.75
N ARG A 3 -7.98 4.57 -4.85
CA ARG A 3 -6.96 3.93 -5.71
C ARG A 3 -5.88 4.91 -6.18
N SER A 4 -6.27 6.14 -6.53
CA SER A 4 -5.37 7.19 -7.01
C SER A 4 -4.34 7.63 -5.96
N GLU A 5 -4.72 7.68 -4.69
CA GLU A 5 -3.83 8.05 -3.57
C GLU A 5 -2.71 7.01 -3.38
N LEU A 6 -3.07 5.73 -3.44
CA LEU A 6 -2.10 4.62 -3.37
C LEU A 6 -1.15 4.66 -4.57
N LEU A 7 -1.69 4.80 -5.78
CA LEU A 7 -0.87 4.88 -7.00
C LEU A 7 0.12 6.04 -6.97
N ALA A 8 -0.32 7.23 -6.55
CA ALA A 8 0.54 8.42 -6.48
C ALA A 8 1.72 8.23 -5.52
N THR A 9 1.49 7.52 -4.41
CA THR A 9 2.55 7.22 -3.44
C THR A 9 3.48 6.12 -3.96
N LEU A 10 2.93 4.99 -4.41
CA LEU A 10 3.72 3.82 -4.80
C LEU A 10 4.62 4.10 -6.01
N LYS A 11 4.19 4.95 -6.95
CA LYS A 11 4.99 5.33 -8.13
C LYS A 11 6.30 6.06 -7.81
N GLN A 12 6.48 6.52 -6.58
CA GLN A 12 7.73 7.14 -6.13
C GLN A 12 8.81 6.09 -5.82
N TYR A 13 8.45 4.80 -5.79
CA TYR A 13 9.30 3.70 -5.38
C TYR A 13 9.56 2.73 -6.54
N GLY A 14 10.83 2.40 -6.77
CA GLY A 14 11.29 1.53 -7.86
C GLY A 14 11.47 0.05 -7.50
N PHE A 15 10.76 -0.45 -6.49
CA PHE A 15 10.91 -1.83 -6.02
C PHE A 15 9.91 -2.78 -6.70
N ILE A 16 10.21 -4.09 -6.71
CA ILE A 16 9.35 -5.08 -7.36
C ILE A 16 7.99 -5.17 -6.67
N GLU A 17 7.96 -5.12 -5.34
CA GLU A 17 6.74 -5.21 -4.54
C GLU A 17 5.82 -4.00 -4.78
N THR A 18 6.40 -2.79 -4.89
CA THR A 18 5.63 -1.58 -5.22
C THR A 18 5.15 -1.63 -6.67
N SER A 19 5.93 -2.22 -7.58
CA SER A 19 5.52 -2.43 -8.98
C SER A 19 4.35 -3.40 -9.11
N GLU A 20 4.37 -4.51 -8.38
CA GLU A 20 3.25 -5.46 -8.33
C GLU A 20 1.98 -4.81 -7.78
N ALA A 21 2.10 -4.01 -6.72
CA ALA A 21 0.97 -3.25 -6.18
C ALA A 21 0.44 -2.21 -7.18
N ILE A 22 1.31 -1.51 -7.92
CA ILE A 22 0.91 -0.56 -8.97
C ILE A 22 0.18 -1.27 -10.10
N ILE A 23 0.67 -2.42 -10.57
CA ILE A 23 0.04 -3.21 -11.63
C ILE A 23 -1.36 -3.65 -11.19
N PHE A 24 -1.47 -4.21 -9.99
CA PHE A 24 -2.77 -4.58 -9.41
C PHE A 24 -3.74 -3.39 -9.35
N LEU A 25 -3.30 -2.25 -8.80
CA LEU A 25 -4.10 -1.04 -8.72
C LEU A 25 -4.44 -0.41 -10.08
N SER A 26 -3.66 -0.69 -11.12
CA SER A 26 -3.87 -0.12 -12.45
C SER A 26 -4.81 -0.97 -13.31
N ILE A 27 -4.82 -2.30 -13.09
CA ILE A 27 -5.48 -3.25 -13.98
C ILE A 27 -6.68 -3.93 -13.30
N ILE A 28 -6.59 -4.22 -12.01
CA ILE A 28 -7.53 -5.09 -11.30
C ILE A 28 -8.44 -4.30 -10.38
N ALA A 29 -7.90 -3.35 -9.62
CA ALA A 29 -8.66 -2.65 -8.59
C ALA A 29 -9.61 -1.58 -9.17
N GLU A 30 -10.81 -1.49 -8.62
CA GLU A 30 -11.74 -0.38 -8.86
C GLU A 30 -11.29 0.90 -8.15
N ASP A 31 -11.87 2.05 -8.51
CA ASP A 31 -11.49 3.35 -7.93
C ASP A 31 -11.68 3.41 -6.41
N LYS A 32 -12.76 2.80 -5.90
CA LYS A 32 -12.98 2.61 -4.46
C LYS A 32 -12.50 1.21 -4.07
N LEU A 33 -11.45 1.18 -3.26
CA LEU A 33 -10.81 -0.08 -2.88
C LEU A 33 -11.66 -0.86 -1.86
N ARG A 34 -11.85 -2.14 -2.15
CA ARG A 34 -12.43 -3.13 -1.22
C ARG A 34 -11.40 -3.54 -0.17
N THR A 35 -11.83 -4.33 0.80
CA THR A 35 -10.97 -4.79 1.89
C THR A 35 -9.83 -5.66 1.38
N GLU A 36 -10.11 -6.56 0.43
CA GLU A 36 -9.13 -7.47 -0.17
C GLU A 36 -8.08 -6.70 -0.99
N ASP A 37 -8.51 -5.66 -1.70
CA ASP A 37 -7.62 -4.80 -2.48
C ASP A 37 -6.63 -4.07 -1.55
N LYS A 38 -7.12 -3.56 -0.41
CA LYS A 38 -6.29 -2.92 0.62
C LYS A 38 -5.34 -3.92 1.29
N GLN A 39 -5.80 -5.14 1.58
CA GLN A 39 -4.97 -6.20 2.17
C GLN A 39 -3.83 -6.60 1.23
N PHE A 40 -4.10 -6.75 -0.06
CA PHE A 40 -3.07 -7.05 -1.05
C PHE A 40 -2.01 -5.95 -1.09
N VAL A 41 -2.42 -4.68 -1.19
CA VAL A 41 -1.47 -3.56 -1.22
C VAL A 41 -0.69 -3.45 0.08
N HIS A 42 -1.33 -3.65 1.23
CA HIS A 42 -0.66 -3.67 2.53
C HIS A 42 0.42 -4.76 2.58
N ALA A 43 0.10 -5.98 2.15
CA ALA A 43 1.08 -7.08 2.13
C ALA A 43 2.31 -6.74 1.28
N LYS A 44 2.11 -6.08 0.13
CA LYS A 44 3.21 -5.65 -0.74
C LYS A 44 4.06 -4.53 -0.13
N ILE A 45 3.43 -3.56 0.54
CA ILE A 45 4.16 -2.53 1.29
C ILE A 45 4.99 -3.15 2.42
N VAL A 46 4.42 -4.10 3.18
CA VAL A 46 5.14 -4.80 4.26
C VAL A 46 6.36 -5.54 3.71
N GLN A 47 6.21 -6.28 2.60
CA GLN A 47 7.33 -6.95 1.95
C GLN A 47 8.41 -5.96 1.49
N CYS A 48 8.02 -4.85 0.85
CA CYS A 48 8.95 -3.81 0.42
C CYS A 48 9.77 -3.24 1.58
N LEU A 49 9.13 -2.94 2.71
CA LEU A 49 9.81 -2.39 3.88
C LEU A 49 10.73 -3.43 4.52
N ALA A 50 10.31 -4.69 4.61
CA ALA A 50 11.11 -5.77 5.18
C ALA A 50 12.39 -6.05 4.38
N HIS A 51 12.35 -5.91 3.06
CA HIS A 51 13.51 -6.18 2.20
C HIS A 51 14.44 -4.98 2.01
N HIS A 52 13.89 -3.77 1.94
CA HIS A 52 14.63 -2.61 1.44
C HIS A 52 14.76 -1.46 2.44
N GLU A 53 13.96 -1.41 3.53
CA GLU A 53 14.07 -0.27 4.44
C GLU A 53 15.38 -0.29 5.23
N ASP A 54 16.01 0.88 5.30
CA ASP A 54 17.30 1.12 5.96
C ASP A 54 17.17 2.13 7.12
N GLY A 55 15.94 2.43 7.55
CA GLY A 55 15.66 3.47 8.55
C GLY A 55 15.63 4.89 7.98
N SER A 56 15.98 5.12 6.71
CA SER A 56 16.04 6.46 6.14
C SER A 56 14.66 7.13 5.99
N PRO A 57 14.61 8.47 5.82
CA PRO A 57 13.39 9.21 5.55
C PRO A 57 12.72 8.86 4.20
N TYR A 58 13.45 8.25 3.27
CA TYR A 58 12.92 7.85 1.95
C TYR A 58 11.69 6.94 2.07
N PHE A 59 11.65 6.08 3.09
CA PHE A 59 10.53 5.15 3.35
C PHE A 59 9.42 5.73 4.23
N ALA A 60 9.53 6.98 4.71
CA ALA A 60 8.59 7.55 5.67
C ALA A 60 7.14 7.54 5.16
N GLN A 61 6.94 7.86 3.88
CA GLN A 61 5.61 7.86 3.28
C GLN A 61 5.03 6.44 3.16
N LEU A 62 5.87 5.46 2.81
CA LEU A 62 5.47 4.05 2.74
C LEU A 62 5.09 3.48 4.12
N ARG A 63 5.81 3.87 5.19
CA ARG A 63 5.46 3.52 6.58
C ARG A 63 4.12 4.11 7.01
N ARG A 64 3.87 5.39 6.66
CA ARG A 64 2.55 6.03 6.92
C ARG A 64 1.42 5.31 6.20
N LEU A 65 1.66 4.88 4.96
CA LEU A 65 0.69 4.16 4.17
C LEU A 65 0.34 2.79 4.77
N LYS A 66 1.37 2.04 5.22
CA LYS A 66 1.20 0.79 5.97
C LYS A 66 0.28 0.99 7.19
N LEU A 67 0.57 1.99 8.03
CA LEU A 67 -0.22 2.29 9.22
C LEU A 67 -1.66 2.69 8.88
N GLY A 68 -1.86 3.52 7.85
CA GLY A 68 -3.20 3.92 7.43
C GLY A 68 -4.05 2.75 6.92
N LEU A 69 -3.42 1.79 6.23
CA LEU A 69 -4.09 0.55 5.81
C LEU A 69 -4.44 -0.35 7.00
N GLU A 70 -3.53 -0.50 7.97
CA GLU A 70 -3.76 -1.27 9.21
C GLU A 70 -4.95 -0.73 10.01
N GLN A 71 -5.03 0.60 10.14
CA GLN A 71 -6.16 1.25 10.81
C GLN A 71 -7.48 1.04 10.07
N ALA A 72 -7.46 1.04 8.74
CA ALA A 72 -8.65 0.79 7.94
C ALA A 72 -9.20 -0.64 8.13
N PHE A 73 -8.34 -1.63 8.39
CA PHE A 73 -8.78 -2.99 8.70
C PHE A 73 -9.45 -3.10 10.06
N ASN A 74 -8.87 -2.44 11.07
CA ASN A 74 -9.38 -2.48 12.44
C ASN A 74 -10.75 -1.79 12.56
N ALA A 75 -10.98 -0.72 11.79
CA ALA A 75 -12.28 -0.06 11.73
C ALA A 75 -13.39 -0.98 11.18
N THR A 76 -13.09 -1.79 10.17
CA THR A 76 -14.06 -2.75 9.60
C THR A 76 -14.30 -4.02 10.44
N ALA A 77 -13.47 -4.27 11.46
CA ALA A 77 -13.63 -5.43 12.35
C ALA A 77 -14.54 -5.13 13.57
N GLN A 78 -15.00 -3.88 13.71
CA GLN A 78 -15.87 -3.44 14.81
C GLN A 78 -17.32 -3.15 14.39
N ASP A 79 -17.66 -3.42 13.13
CA ASP A 79 -19.02 -3.42 12.57
C ASP A 79 -19.55 -4.86 12.44
#